data_AF-A0A2D6JVI5-F1
#
_entry.id   AF-A0A2D6JVI5-F1
#
_cell.length_a   1.000
_cell.length_b   1.000
_cell.length_c   1.000
_cell.angle_alpha   90.00
_cell.angle_beta   90.00
_cell.angle_gamma   90.00
#
_symmetry.space_group_name_H-M   'P 1'
#
loop_
_entity.id
_entity.type
_entity.pdbx_description
1 polymer ?
#
loop_
_entity_poly.entity_id
_entity_poly.type
_entity_poly.pdbx_seq_one_letter_code
_entity_poly.pdbx_strand_id
1 'polypeptide(L)'
;MDKLVFTVHEFMAVMGSMDEKLAGKKAPEGSVYNEWHEQWKVLDERLEELDPMPRADMLFDGKVTINAITEPQLKEVIGVVESQIAMHEKLIADGDEDADPEDLEVWQARLKDLTGLLGSNDWREADI
;
A
#
# COMPACT_ATOMS: atom_id res chain seq x y z
N MET A 1 -18.85 -1.89 -7.79
CA MET A 1 -17.40 -2.17 -7.77
C MET A 1 -16.72 -1.04 -7.02
N ASP A 2 -16.46 -1.25 -5.73
CA ASP A 2 -15.72 -0.29 -4.93
C ASP A 2 -14.26 -0.31 -5.39
N LYS A 3 -13.79 0.84 -5.89
CA LYS A 3 -12.40 0.99 -6.31
C LYS A 3 -11.56 1.19 -5.08
N LEU A 4 -10.47 0.44 -4.97
CA LEU A 4 -9.52 0.63 -3.90
C LEU A 4 -8.68 1.88 -4.19
N VAL A 5 -8.68 2.83 -3.25
CA VAL A 5 -7.95 4.08 -3.38
C VAL A 5 -6.96 4.22 -2.23
N PHE A 6 -5.69 4.39 -2.59
CA PHE A 6 -4.60 4.70 -1.67
C PHE A 6 -4.18 6.16 -1.83
N THR A 7 -3.60 6.74 -0.79
CA THR A 7 -2.65 7.85 -0.97
C THR A 7 -1.45 7.36 -1.78
N VAL A 8 -0.72 8.27 -2.40
CA VAL A 8 0.56 7.94 -3.04
C VAL A 8 1.54 7.38 -2.00
N HIS A 9 1.59 7.97 -0.80
CA HIS A 9 2.41 7.47 0.30
C HIS A 9 2.11 5.99 0.63
N GLU A 10 0.85 5.64 0.90
CA GLU A 10 0.45 4.27 1.23
C GLU A 10 0.80 3.30 0.10
N PHE A 11 0.53 3.68 -1.16
CA PHE A 11 0.84 2.84 -2.31
C PHE A 11 2.35 2.59 -2.46
N MET A 12 3.17 3.64 -2.32
CA MET A 12 4.63 3.53 -2.37
C MET A 12 5.16 2.64 -1.23
N ALA A 13 4.63 2.80 -0.02
CA ALA A 13 5.04 1.99 1.14
C ALA A 13 4.66 0.52 0.99
N VAL A 14 3.46 0.21 0.48
CA VAL A 14 3.02 -1.17 0.20
C VAL A 14 3.94 -1.82 -0.84
N MET A 15 4.21 -1.15 -1.96
CA MET A 15 5.06 -1.68 -3.03
C MET A 15 6.51 -1.83 -2.58
N GLY A 16 7.06 -0.85 -1.87
CA GLY A 16 8.41 -0.91 -1.30
C GLY A 16 8.56 -2.07 -0.30
N SER A 17 7.56 -2.29 0.56
CA SER A 17 7.56 -3.42 1.50
C SER A 17 7.54 -4.77 0.80
N MET A 18 6.83 -4.88 -0.32
CA MET A 18 6.83 -6.10 -1.14
C MET A 18 8.19 -6.31 -1.81
N ASP A 19 8.78 -5.25 -2.36
CA ASP A 19 10.12 -5.27 -2.98
C ASP A 19 11.20 -5.74 -2.01
N GLU A 20 11.23 -5.14 -0.82
CA GLU A 20 12.17 -5.50 0.24
C GLU A 20 12.05 -6.97 0.64
N LYS A 21 10.82 -7.48 0.78
CA LYS A 21 10.57 -8.89 1.11
C LYS A 21 11.03 -9.84 0.01
N LEU A 22 10.97 -9.42 -1.26
CA LEU A 22 11.49 -10.22 -2.38
C LEU A 22 13.02 -10.30 -2.34
N ALA A 23 13.70 -9.29 -1.82
CA ALA A 23 15.16 -9.24 -1.68
C ALA A 23 15.88 -9.61 -3.00
N GLY A 24 15.40 -9.04 -4.11
CA GLY A 24 15.93 -9.27 -5.46
C GLY A 24 15.52 -10.62 -6.11
N LYS A 25 14.67 -11.42 -5.46
CA LYS A 25 14.06 -12.61 -6.06
C LYS A 25 12.89 -12.23 -6.96
N LYS A 26 12.56 -13.09 -7.91
CA LYS A 26 11.36 -12.92 -8.74
C LYS A 26 10.10 -13.06 -7.89
N ALA A 27 9.17 -12.13 -8.05
CA ALA A 27 7.84 -12.24 -7.46
C ALA A 27 7.04 -13.36 -8.14
N PRO A 28 6.12 -14.03 -7.40
CA PRO A 28 5.22 -15.01 -7.99
C PRO A 28 4.37 -14.42 -9.14
N GLU A 29 4.05 -15.24 -10.14
CA GLU A 29 3.12 -14.84 -11.20
C GLU A 29 1.75 -14.48 -10.61
N GLY A 30 1.15 -13.38 -11.08
CA GLY A 30 -0.13 -12.86 -10.59
C GLY A 30 -0.09 -12.19 -9.20
N SER A 31 1.09 -12.04 -8.59
CA SER A 31 1.26 -11.27 -7.34
C SER A 31 0.92 -9.80 -7.53
N VAL A 32 0.51 -9.15 -6.45
CA VAL A 32 0.28 -7.69 -6.42
C VAL A 32 1.50 -6.94 -6.92
N TYR A 33 2.70 -7.36 -6.49
CA TYR A 33 3.95 -6.73 -6.91
C TYR A 33 4.08 -6.68 -8.42
N ASN A 34 3.95 -7.82 -9.12
CA ASN A 34 4.10 -7.85 -10.58
C ASN A 34 3.04 -7.00 -11.30
N GLU A 35 1.78 -7.06 -10.84
CA GLU A 35 0.67 -6.33 -11.46
C GLU A 35 0.79 -4.82 -11.28
N TRP A 36 1.32 -4.36 -10.15
CA TRP A 36 1.41 -2.93 -9.83
C TRP A 36 2.80 -2.34 -10.09
N HIS A 37 3.79 -3.16 -10.45
CA HIS A 37 5.20 -2.75 -10.59
C HIS A 37 5.39 -1.61 -11.59
N GLU A 38 4.76 -1.67 -12.77
CA GLU A 38 4.90 -0.61 -13.78
C GLU A 38 4.35 0.72 -13.26
N GLN A 39 3.17 0.70 -12.64
CA GLN A 39 2.56 1.88 -12.03
C GLN A 39 3.43 2.45 -10.90
N TRP A 40 4.03 1.57 -10.09
CA TRP A 40 4.97 1.94 -9.04
C TRP A 40 6.21 2.62 -9.61
N LYS A 41 6.88 2.03 -10.61
CA LYS A 41 8.08 2.64 -11.23
C LYS A 41 7.79 4.00 -11.87
N VAL A 42 6.68 4.14 -12.59
CA VAL A 42 6.29 5.44 -13.18
C VAL A 42 6.04 6.50 -12.11
N LEU A 43 5.43 6.11 -10.98
CA LEU A 43 5.15 7.06 -9.90
C LEU A 43 6.42 7.42 -9.12
N ASP A 44 7.29 6.45 -8.88
CA ASP A 44 8.62 6.60 -8.29
C ASP A 44 9.46 7.63 -9.06
N GLU A 45 9.61 7.45 -10.38
CA GLU A 45 10.32 8.39 -11.26
C GLU A 45 9.71 9.80 -11.22
N ARG A 46 8.37 9.90 -11.24
CA ARG A 46 7.69 11.19 -11.14
C ARG A 46 7.91 11.88 -9.80
N LEU A 47 7.98 11.13 -8.70
CA LEU A 47 8.27 11.69 -7.38
C LEU A 47 9.72 12.20 -7.32
N GLU A 48 10.67 11.47 -7.91
CA GLU A 48 12.08 11.86 -7.97
C GLU A 48 12.30 13.20 -8.69
N GLU A 49 11.49 13.51 -9.70
CA GLU A 49 11.55 14.77 -10.45
C GLU A 49 11.00 15.99 -9.69
N LEU A 50 10.22 15.77 -8.63
CA LEU A 50 9.61 16.85 -7.84
C LEU A 50 10.58 17.41 -6.80
N ASP A 51 10.54 18.73 -6.63
CA ASP A 51 11.14 19.42 -5.49
C ASP A 51 10.53 18.92 -4.16
N PRO A 52 11.22 19.07 -3.00
CA PRO A 52 10.79 18.46 -1.74
C PRO A 52 9.36 18.81 -1.29
N MET A 53 8.92 20.06 -1.45
CA MET A 53 7.59 20.49 -1.02
C MET A 53 6.48 19.93 -1.94
N PRO A 54 6.55 20.09 -3.28
CA PRO A 54 5.62 19.40 -4.20
C PRO A 54 5.63 17.87 -4.06
N ARG A 55 6.77 17.27 -3.73
CA ARG A 55 6.87 15.83 -3.48
C ARG A 55 6.07 15.44 -2.23
N ALA A 56 6.19 16.19 -1.15
CA ALA A 56 5.40 15.98 0.06
C ALA A 56 3.90 16.13 -0.23
N ASP A 57 3.48 17.19 -0.91
CA ASP A 57 2.08 17.40 -1.31
C ASP A 57 1.57 16.20 -2.12
N MET A 58 2.35 15.73 -3.11
CA MET A 58 1.96 14.56 -3.92
C MET A 58 1.87 13.27 -3.10
N LEU A 59 2.79 13.04 -2.14
CA LEU A 59 2.78 11.86 -1.28
C LEU A 59 1.50 11.78 -0.43
N PHE A 60 1.10 12.89 0.19
CA PHE A 60 -0.01 12.90 1.15
C PHE A 60 -1.38 13.16 0.48
N ASP A 61 -1.44 14.07 -0.50
CA ASP A 61 -2.70 14.44 -1.16
C ASP A 61 -2.99 13.61 -2.41
N GLY A 62 -1.94 13.19 -3.11
CA GLY A 62 -2.05 12.39 -4.32
C GLY A 62 -2.75 11.05 -4.04
N LYS A 63 -3.55 10.58 -5.00
CA LYS A 63 -4.29 9.32 -4.89
C LYS A 63 -3.93 8.35 -6.00
N VAL A 64 -3.84 7.08 -5.64
CA VAL A 64 -3.63 5.95 -6.55
C VAL A 64 -4.89 5.09 -6.52
N THR A 65 -5.54 4.95 -7.68
CA THR A 65 -6.77 4.15 -7.82
C THR A 65 -6.42 2.79 -8.43
N ILE A 66 -6.77 1.72 -7.74
CA ILE A 66 -6.68 0.34 -8.22
C ILE A 66 -8.06 -0.07 -8.74
N ASN A 67 -8.15 -0.26 -10.06
CA ASN A 67 -9.44 -0.52 -10.73
C ASN A 67 -9.89 -1.98 -10.65
N ALA A 68 -8.96 -2.91 -10.49
CA ALA A 68 -9.25 -4.34 -10.38
C ALA A 68 -8.28 -4.98 -9.39
N ILE A 69 -8.81 -5.83 -8.53
CA ILE A 69 -8.04 -6.63 -7.58
C ILE A 69 -8.74 -7.97 -7.38
N THR A 70 -7.98 -9.05 -7.38
CA THR A 70 -8.52 -10.40 -7.09
C THR A 70 -8.50 -10.68 -5.59
N GLU A 71 -9.25 -11.69 -5.13
CA GLU A 71 -9.24 -12.07 -3.71
C GLU A 71 -7.86 -12.43 -3.16
N PRO A 72 -7.03 -13.23 -3.86
CA PRO A 72 -5.68 -13.51 -3.39
C PRO A 72 -4.82 -12.25 -3.26
N GLN A 73 -4.95 -11.33 -4.22
CA GLN A 73 -4.23 -10.05 -4.20
C GLN A 73 -4.69 -9.16 -3.04
N LEU A 74 -6.00 -9.07 -2.77
CA LEU A 74 -6.51 -8.30 -1.63
C LEU A 74 -5.97 -8.86 -0.30
N LYS A 75 -5.91 -10.19 -0.14
CA LYS A 75 -5.31 -10.83 1.03
C LYS A 75 -3.81 -10.56 1.14
N GLU A 76 -3.09 -10.55 0.01
CA GLU A 76 -1.67 -10.19 -0.03
C GLU A 76 -1.45 -8.74 0.45
N VAL A 77 -2.24 -7.78 -0.04
CA VAL A 77 -2.19 -6.38 0.42
C VAL A 77 -2.49 -6.26 1.91
N ILE A 78 -3.52 -6.94 2.41
CA ILE A 78 -3.85 -6.97 3.84
C ILE A 78 -2.65 -7.41 4.68
N GLY A 79 -1.98 -8.50 4.28
CA GLY A 79 -0.79 -8.98 5.00
C GLY A 79 0.38 -8.00 4.99
N VAL A 80 0.51 -7.17 3.95
CA VAL A 80 1.51 -6.08 3.93
C VAL A 80 1.11 -4.95 4.88
N VAL A 81 -0.17 -4.56 4.91
CA VAL A 81 -0.66 -3.54 5.85
C VAL A 81 -0.55 -4.00 7.30
N GLU A 82 -0.82 -5.27 7.60
CA GLU A 82 -0.56 -5.84 8.93
C GLU A 82 0.93 -5.76 9.32
N SER A 83 1.83 -5.97 8.36
CA SER A 83 3.28 -5.82 8.59
C SER A 83 3.66 -4.36 8.88
N GLN A 84 3.03 -3.40 8.18
CA GLN A 84 3.22 -1.97 8.41
C GLN A 84 2.78 -1.58 9.82
N ILE A 85 1.60 -2.03 10.27
CA ILE A 85 1.12 -1.82 11.64
C ILE A 85 2.13 -2.35 12.65
N ALA A 86 2.56 -3.61 12.50
CA ALA A 86 3.50 -4.23 13.44
C ALA A 86 4.85 -3.50 13.49
N MET A 87 5.31 -2.95 12.37
CA MET A 87 6.51 -2.12 12.32
C MET A 87 6.33 -0.81 13.12
N HIS A 88 5.24 -0.08 12.90
CA HIS A 88 4.99 1.18 13.61
C HIS A 88 4.76 0.96 15.11
N GLU A 89 4.02 -0.08 15.49
CA GLU A 89 3.85 -0.48 16.90
C GLU A 89 5.20 -0.74 17.58
N LYS A 90 6.14 -1.37 16.85
CA LYS A 90 7.49 -1.62 17.36
C LYS A 90 8.30 -0.33 17.51
N LEU A 91 8.28 0.57 16.52
CA LEU A 91 8.98 1.86 16.59
C LEU A 91 8.52 2.66 17.82
N ILE A 92 7.21 2.70 18.07
CA ILE A 92 6.63 3.37 19.24
C ILE A 92 7.09 2.69 20.53
N ALA A 93 7.07 1.35 20.59
CA ALA A 93 7.48 0.60 21.77
C ALA A 93 8.98 0.77 22.09
N ASP A 94 9.82 0.87 21.06
CA ASP A 94 11.26 1.07 21.18
C ASP A 94 11.61 2.55 21.49
N GLY A 95 10.63 3.47 21.43
CA GLY A 95 10.82 4.89 21.67
C GLY A 95 11.66 5.57 20.59
N ASP A 96 11.54 5.09 19.35
CA ASP A 96 12.27 5.60 18.19
C ASP A 96 11.90 7.08 17.92
N GLU A 97 12.86 7.88 17.47
CA GLU A 97 12.64 9.30 17.19
C GLU A 97 11.74 9.54 15.98
N ASP A 98 11.71 8.57 15.07
CA ASP A 98 10.89 8.57 13.87
C ASP A 98 9.50 7.92 14.11
N ALA A 99 9.22 7.47 15.34
CA ALA A 99 7.94 6.86 15.67
C ALA A 99 6.79 7.88 15.65
N ASP A 100 5.89 7.75 14.68
CA ASP A 100 4.67 8.56 14.60
C ASP A 100 3.40 7.73 14.91
N PRO A 101 2.70 8.01 16.03
CA PRO A 101 1.40 7.41 16.33
C PRO A 101 0.30 7.71 15.29
N GLU A 102 0.36 8.85 14.60
CA GLU A 102 -0.64 9.19 13.57
C GLU A 102 -0.50 8.26 12.36
N ASP A 103 0.72 7.90 11.96
CA ASP A 103 0.96 6.92 10.90
C ASP A 103 0.40 5.54 11.27
N LEU A 104 0.54 5.11 12.53
CA LEU A 104 -0.07 3.87 13.01
C LEU A 104 -1.61 3.91 12.88
N GLU A 105 -2.25 5.03 13.23
CA GLU A 105 -3.70 5.20 13.09
C GLU A 105 -4.15 5.10 11.62
N VAL A 106 -3.39 5.70 10.70
CA VAL A 106 -3.64 5.60 9.26
C VAL A 106 -3.60 4.15 8.79
N TRP A 107 -2.56 3.39 9.18
CA TRP A 107 -2.45 1.98 8.77
C TRP A 107 -3.54 1.10 9.40
N GLN A 108 -3.93 1.35 10.65
CA GLN A 108 -5.04 0.64 11.29
C GLN A 108 -6.39 0.94 10.62
N ALA A 109 -6.64 2.19 10.24
CA ALA A 109 -7.82 2.56 9.46
C ALA A 109 -7.81 1.87 8.09
N ARG A 110 -6.65 1.83 7.42
CA ARG A 110 -6.49 1.13 6.15
C ARG A 110 -6.77 -0.37 6.28
N LEU A 111 -6.29 -1.03 7.34
CA LEU A 111 -6.57 -2.44 7.59
C LEU A 111 -8.07 -2.68 7.77
N LYS A 112 -8.75 -1.81 8.53
CA LYS A 112 -10.21 -1.88 8.72
C LYS A 112 -10.95 -1.76 7.39
N ASP A 113 -10.55 -0.83 6.53
CA ASP A 113 -11.17 -0.66 5.21
C ASP A 113 -10.95 -1.87 4.31
N LEU A 114 -9.73 -2.41 4.24
CA LEU A 114 -9.40 -3.56 3.41
C LEU A 114 -10.08 -4.85 3.89
N THR A 115 -10.15 -5.06 5.20
CA THR A 115 -10.86 -6.23 5.79
C THR A 115 -12.37 -6.10 5.65
N GLY A 116 -12.91 -4.89 5.78
CA GLY A 116 -14.30 -4.57 5.46
C GLY A 116 -14.62 -4.85 4.00
N LEU A 117 -13.73 -4.46 3.09
CA LEU A 117 -13.83 -4.78 1.66
C LEU A 117 -13.83 -6.30 1.47
N LEU A 118 -12.84 -7.03 1.99
CA LEU A 118 -12.75 -8.49 1.87
C LEU A 118 -14.01 -9.22 2.39
N GLY A 119 -14.64 -8.69 3.45
CA GLY A 119 -15.89 -9.21 4.01
C GLY A 119 -17.15 -8.82 3.23
N SER A 120 -17.09 -7.79 2.38
CA SER A 120 -18.15 -7.43 1.43
C SER A 120 -18.17 -8.41 0.24
N ASN A 121 -19.33 -8.61 -0.38
CA ASN A 121 -19.43 -9.33 -1.66
C ASN A 121 -19.37 -8.39 -2.87
N ASP A 122 -19.44 -7.07 -2.66
CA ASP A 122 -19.67 -6.06 -3.72
C ASP A 122 -18.43 -5.76 -4.60
N TRP A 123 -17.26 -6.29 -4.23
CA TRP A 123 -16.01 -6.21 -5.00
C TRP A 123 -15.69 -7.49 -5.77
N ARG A 124 -16.39 -8.61 -5.49
CA ARG A 124 -16.19 -9.90 -6.18
C ARG A 124 -16.89 -9.95 -7.55
N GLU A 125 -17.80 -9.03 -7.84
CA GLU A 125 -18.50 -8.94 -9.12
C GLU A 125 -17.75 -8.04 -10.12
N ALA A 126 -16.57 -8.49 -10.54
CA ALA A 126 -16.16 -8.31 -11.93
C ALA A 126 -16.22 -9.69 -12.57
N ASP A 127 -17.41 -10.04 -13.07
CA ASP A 127 -17.62 -11.21 -13.92
C ASP A 127 -16.58 -11.26 -15.05
N ILE A 128 -15.91 -12.41 -15.12
CA ILE A 128 -15.44 -13.19 -16.28
C ILE A 128 -15.47 -12.47 -17.65
#